data_AF-A0A532U3N5-F1
#
_entry.id   AF-A0A532U3N5-F1
#
_cell.length_a   1.000
_cell.length_b   1.000
_cell.length_c   1.000
_cell.angle_alpha   90.00
_cell.angle_beta   90.00
_cell.angle_gamma   90.00
#
_symmetry.space_group_name_H-M   'P 1'
#
loop_
_entity.id
_entity.type
_entity.pdbx_description
1 polymer ?
#
loop_
_entity_poly.entity_id
_entity_poly.type
_entity_poly.pdbx_seq_one_letter_code
_entity_poly.pdbx_strand_id
1 'polypeptide(L)'
;MEYIPPRARRDRADLSTEFWLEDEDPGEIIARDEATMSRLGIDPQELARKMAWAVEVSRQEEHYCKAFTYDQFTVSSAYYRMMVWCPLCKGEGGHGELLIIDNVTDEELFLPSLMPHLVSAHRFFESPRSYYRVEPEEAYRVLRHFVVPEDVVYPPDKGK
;
A
#
# COMPACT_ATOMS: atom_id res chain seq x y z
N MET A 1 -12.43 -2.10 22.29
CA MET A 1 -11.81 -2.66 21.08
C MET A 1 -10.34 -2.35 21.21
N GLU A 2 -9.52 -3.37 21.44
CA GLU A 2 -8.08 -3.22 21.70
C GLU A 2 -7.39 -2.98 20.36
N TYR A 3 -6.54 -1.96 20.27
CA TYR A 3 -5.66 -1.77 19.13
C TYR A 3 -4.70 -2.95 19.13
N ILE A 4 -4.91 -3.89 18.21
CA ILE A 4 -3.97 -4.97 17.97
C ILE A 4 -2.96 -4.38 16.99
N PRO A 5 -1.74 -4.00 17.44
CA PRO A 5 -0.72 -3.57 16.50
C PRO A 5 -0.53 -4.68 15.46
N PRO A 6 -0.34 -4.36 14.18
CA PRO A 6 -0.05 -5.35 13.15
C PRO A 6 1.03 -6.28 13.70
N ARG A 7 0.75 -7.59 13.72
CA ARG A 7 1.66 -8.60 14.28
C ARG A 7 3.07 -8.28 13.81
N ALA A 8 3.98 -8.06 14.75
CA ALA A 8 5.39 -7.72 14.56
C ALA A 8 5.99 -8.49 13.37
N ARG A 9 5.90 -7.94 12.17
CA ARG A 9 6.45 -8.56 10.98
C ARG A 9 7.92 -8.19 10.98
N ARG A 10 8.66 -9.15 11.56
CA ARG A 10 10.12 -9.27 11.63
C ARG A 10 10.70 -8.51 12.83
N ASP A 11 11.34 -9.26 13.73
CA ASP A 11 12.39 -8.77 14.64
C ASP A 11 13.56 -8.21 13.80
N ARG A 12 13.34 -7.08 13.13
CA ARG A 12 14.34 -6.41 12.32
C ARG A 12 14.63 -5.08 12.96
N ALA A 13 15.59 -5.11 13.89
CA ALA A 13 16.18 -3.91 14.48
C ALA A 13 16.90 -3.01 13.45
N ASP A 14 16.91 -3.40 12.16
CA ASP A 14 17.60 -2.75 11.05
C ASP A 14 16.67 -2.12 10.00
N LEU A 15 15.35 -2.02 10.25
CA LEU A 15 14.43 -1.32 9.34
C LEU A 15 14.53 0.21 9.51
N SER A 16 14.57 0.91 8.39
CA SER A 16 14.54 2.37 8.33
C SER A 16 13.13 2.89 8.06
N THR A 17 12.84 4.11 8.52
CA THR A 17 11.65 4.86 8.09
C THR A 17 11.85 5.60 6.77
N GLU A 18 13.05 5.53 6.20
CA GLU A 18 13.38 6.10 4.91
C GLU A 18 12.87 5.20 3.77
N PHE A 19 12.51 5.83 2.65
CA PHE A 19 12.02 5.12 1.46
C PHE A 19 13.06 4.21 0.82
N TRP A 20 14.33 4.59 0.94
CA TRP A 20 15.51 3.81 0.56
C TRP A 20 16.72 4.36 1.32
N LEU A 21 17.76 3.55 1.43
CA LEU A 21 18.99 3.92 2.11
C LEU A 21 19.97 4.60 1.16
N GLU A 22 20.94 5.32 1.72
CA GLU A 22 21.96 6.05 0.95
C GLU A 22 22.76 5.17 -0.02
N ASP A 23 22.89 3.87 0.29
CA ASP A 23 23.61 2.88 -0.52
C ASP A 23 22.72 2.11 -1.52
N GLU A 24 21.43 2.42 -1.58
CA GLU A 24 20.49 1.81 -2.53
C GLU A 24 20.19 2.75 -3.71
N ASP A 25 20.14 2.19 -4.93
CA ASP A 25 19.65 2.90 -6.11
C ASP A 25 18.13 2.63 -6.28
N PRO A 26 17.27 3.67 -6.20
CA PRO A 26 15.84 3.54 -6.47
C PRO A 26 15.54 2.89 -7.82
N GLY A 27 16.38 3.11 -8.84
CA GLY A 27 16.24 2.50 -10.15
C GLY A 27 16.39 0.98 -10.12
N GLU A 28 17.30 0.45 -9.31
CA GLU A 28 17.48 -1.00 -9.14
C GLU A 28 16.31 -1.63 -8.38
N ILE A 29 15.79 -0.93 -7.37
CA ILE A 29 14.59 -1.37 -6.62
C ILE A 29 13.38 -1.44 -7.56
N ILE A 30 13.14 -0.38 -8.34
CA ILE A 30 12.06 -0.34 -9.34
C ILE A 30 12.21 -1.48 -10.35
N ALA A 31 13.41 -1.66 -10.93
CA ALA A 31 13.65 -2.71 -11.91
C ALA A 31 13.39 -4.12 -11.35
N ARG A 32 13.75 -4.37 -10.09
CA ARG A 32 13.46 -5.62 -9.40
C ARG A 32 11.96 -5.83 -9.21
N ASP A 33 11.25 -4.80 -8.75
CA ASP A 33 9.81 -4.86 -8.50
C ASP A 33 9.05 -5.10 -9.82
N GLU A 34 9.44 -4.42 -10.89
CA GLU A 34 8.92 -4.63 -12.25
C GLU A 34 9.16 -6.05 -12.75
N ALA A 35 10.36 -6.61 -12.53
CA ALA A 35 10.67 -7.98 -12.90
C ALA A 35 9.77 -8.98 -12.15
N THR A 36 9.52 -8.74 -10.86
CA THR A 36 8.58 -9.55 -10.08
C THR A 36 7.15 -9.45 -10.62
N MET A 37 6.67 -8.24 -10.89
CA MET A 37 5.31 -8.03 -11.40
C MET A 37 5.12 -8.69 -12.77
N SER A 38 6.11 -8.52 -13.66
CA SER A 38 6.13 -9.16 -14.97
C SER A 38 6.08 -10.69 -14.86
N ARG A 39 6.92 -11.27 -13.99
CA ARG A 39 6.94 -12.73 -13.74
C ARG A 39 5.61 -13.26 -13.22
N LEU A 40 4.89 -12.49 -12.40
CA LEU A 40 3.60 -12.87 -11.83
C LEU A 40 2.40 -12.50 -12.71
N GLY A 41 2.60 -11.77 -13.81
CA GLY A 41 1.51 -11.28 -14.66
C GLY A 41 0.62 -10.25 -13.95
N ILE A 42 1.19 -9.47 -13.03
CA ILE A 42 0.47 -8.43 -12.27
C ILE A 42 0.43 -7.16 -13.12
N ASP A 43 -0.75 -6.59 -13.32
CA ASP A 43 -0.86 -5.20 -13.76
C ASP A 43 -0.68 -4.25 -12.56
N PRO A 44 0.42 -3.49 -12.48
CA PRO A 44 0.62 -2.53 -11.40
C PRO A 44 -0.47 -1.44 -11.33
N GLN A 45 -1.14 -1.09 -12.43
CA GLN A 45 -2.25 -0.13 -12.37
C GLN A 45 -3.48 -0.72 -11.69
N GLU A 46 -3.80 -1.99 -11.99
CA GLU A 46 -4.88 -2.69 -11.29
C GLU A 46 -4.59 -2.80 -9.80
N LEU A 47 -3.35 -3.16 -9.44
CA LEU A 47 -2.94 -3.28 -8.04
C LEU A 47 -3.02 -1.94 -7.32
N ALA A 48 -2.51 -0.86 -7.92
CA ALA A 48 -2.61 0.49 -7.36
C ALA A 48 -4.06 0.95 -7.20
N ARG A 49 -4.95 0.63 -8.16
CA ARG A 49 -6.38 0.94 -8.09
C ARG A 49 -7.04 0.26 -6.87
N LYS A 50 -6.73 -1.01 -6.62
CA LYS A 50 -7.23 -1.75 -5.45
C LYS A 50 -6.75 -1.13 -4.13
N MET A 51 -5.47 -0.80 -4.06
CA MET A 51 -4.88 -0.12 -2.90
C MET A 51 -5.53 1.26 -2.67
N ALA A 52 -5.68 2.05 -3.73
CA ALA A 52 -6.26 3.39 -3.66
C ALA A 52 -7.71 3.36 -3.19
N TRP A 53 -8.51 2.41 -3.67
CA TRP A 53 -9.88 2.23 -3.22
C TRP A 53 -9.95 1.95 -1.72
N ALA A 54 -9.13 1.02 -1.22
CA ALA A 54 -9.10 0.69 0.21
C ALA A 54 -8.72 1.91 1.06
N VAL A 55 -7.72 2.69 0.62
CA VAL A 55 -7.35 3.96 1.26
C VAL A 55 -8.53 4.92 1.27
N GLU A 56 -9.17 5.16 0.13
CA GLU A 56 -10.27 6.13 0.02
C GLU A 56 -11.47 5.75 0.88
N VAL A 57 -11.91 4.49 0.84
CA VAL A 57 -13.04 4.02 1.66
C VAL A 57 -12.72 4.14 3.15
N SER A 58 -11.49 3.81 3.57
CA SER A 58 -11.11 3.95 4.97
C SER A 58 -11.05 5.41 5.47
N ARG A 59 -11.03 6.41 4.57
CA ARG A 59 -11.10 7.84 4.93
C ARG A 59 -12.53 8.34 5.15
N GLN A 60 -13.54 7.59 4.72
CA GLN A 60 -14.93 7.97 4.93
C GLN A 60 -15.24 8.03 6.43
N GLU A 61 -16.11 8.94 6.85
CA GLU A 61 -16.36 9.25 8.26
C GLU A 61 -16.83 8.01 9.06
N GLU A 62 -17.65 7.17 8.44
CA GLU A 62 -18.11 5.91 9.04
C GLU A 62 -16.98 4.91 9.34
N HIS A 63 -15.87 4.99 8.59
CA HIS A 63 -14.75 4.04 8.62
C HIS A 63 -13.46 4.60 9.23
N TYR A 64 -13.37 5.92 9.39
CA TYR A 64 -12.17 6.60 9.85
C TYR A 64 -11.67 6.05 11.18
N CYS A 65 -10.43 5.51 11.18
CA CYS A 65 -9.80 4.86 12.33
C CYS A 65 -10.62 3.70 12.94
N LYS A 66 -11.41 3.00 12.12
CA LYS A 66 -12.21 1.84 12.51
C LYS A 66 -11.93 0.68 11.56
N ALA A 67 -12.14 -0.54 12.05
CA ALA A 67 -12.22 -1.70 11.18
C ALA A 67 -13.59 -1.74 10.49
N PHE A 68 -13.60 -2.09 9.22
CA PHE A 68 -14.81 -2.39 8.46
C PHE A 68 -14.58 -3.62 7.58
N THR A 69 -15.67 -4.28 7.20
CA THR A 69 -15.64 -5.42 6.28
C THR A 69 -16.25 -5.01 4.96
N TYR A 70 -15.57 -5.34 3.87
CA TYR A 70 -16.08 -5.19 2.51
C TYR A 70 -15.91 -6.53 1.80
N ASP A 71 -17.03 -7.14 1.43
CA ASP A 71 -17.07 -8.51 0.90
C ASP A 71 -16.33 -9.47 1.85
N GLN A 72 -15.25 -10.10 1.39
CA GLN A 72 -14.43 -11.01 2.18
C GLN A 72 -13.21 -10.36 2.84
N PHE A 73 -13.07 -9.03 2.77
CA PHE A 73 -11.90 -8.31 3.29
C PHE A 73 -12.23 -7.54 4.56
N THR A 74 -11.36 -7.64 5.56
CA THR A 74 -11.38 -6.74 6.72
C THR A 74 -10.32 -5.66 6.50
N VAL A 75 -10.72 -4.40 6.58
CA VAL A 75 -9.82 -3.25 6.44
C VAL A 75 -9.87 -2.46 7.73
N SER A 76 -8.71 -2.14 8.28
CA SER A 76 -8.58 -1.22 9.41
C SER A 76 -7.52 -0.17 9.08
N SER A 77 -7.69 1.05 9.59
CA SER A 77 -6.79 2.17 9.30
C SER A 77 -6.33 2.86 10.58
N ALA A 78 -5.12 3.39 10.56
CA ALA A 78 -4.63 4.38 11.52
C ALA A 78 -4.13 5.61 10.77
N TYR A 79 -4.65 6.79 11.13
CA TYR A 79 -4.28 8.05 10.51
C TYR A 79 -3.49 8.94 11.47
N TYR A 80 -2.47 9.60 10.94
CA TYR A 80 -1.54 10.43 11.68
C TYR A 80 -1.64 11.89 11.24
N ARG A 81 -1.14 12.81 12.10
CA ARG A 81 -1.07 14.24 11.75
C ARG A 81 0.07 14.57 10.79
N MET A 82 1.10 13.72 10.75
CA MET A 82 2.25 13.94 9.88
C MET A 82 1.93 13.46 8.46
N MET A 83 2.34 14.26 7.48
CA MET A 83 2.26 13.90 6.07
C MET A 83 3.62 13.39 5.61
N VAL A 84 3.59 12.24 4.95
CA VAL A 84 4.74 11.66 4.26
C VAL A 84 4.61 12.02 2.79
N TRP A 85 5.61 12.70 2.25
CA TRP A 85 5.62 13.15 0.85
C TRP A 85 6.25 12.10 -0.07
N CYS A 86 5.75 12.02 -1.30
CA CYS A 86 6.38 11.23 -2.35
C CYS A 86 7.83 11.71 -2.56
N PRO A 87 8.82 10.81 -2.54
CA PRO A 87 10.22 11.19 -2.73
C PRO A 87 10.59 11.32 -4.22
N LEU A 88 9.74 10.84 -5.15
CA LEU A 88 9.99 10.79 -6.59
C LEU A 88 9.24 11.89 -7.38
N CYS A 89 8.28 12.59 -6.76
CA CYS A 89 7.60 13.73 -7.38
C CYS A 89 7.14 14.78 -6.35
N LYS A 90 6.74 15.96 -6.83
CA LYS A 90 6.21 17.03 -5.96
C LYS A 90 4.69 16.95 -5.85
N GLY A 91 4.16 17.20 -4.64
CA GLY A 91 2.74 17.48 -4.42
C GLY A 91 1.84 16.27 -4.14
N GLU A 92 2.41 15.09 -3.89
CA GLU A 92 1.68 13.88 -3.53
C GLU A 92 2.16 13.35 -2.19
N GLY A 93 1.26 12.86 -1.35
CA GLY A 93 1.59 12.42 0.00
C GLY A 93 0.54 11.51 0.64
N GLY A 94 0.94 10.79 1.68
CA GLY A 94 0.09 9.96 2.53
C GLY A 94 0.15 10.40 3.99
N HIS A 95 -0.82 9.99 4.80
CA HIS A 95 -0.91 10.37 6.22
C HIS A 95 -1.55 9.27 7.10
N GLY A 96 -1.39 8.02 6.71
CA GLY A 96 -1.95 6.89 7.43
C GLY A 96 -1.49 5.56 6.87
N GLU A 97 -1.84 4.51 7.58
CA GLU A 97 -1.55 3.12 7.27
C GLU A 97 -2.81 2.27 7.42
N LEU A 98 -2.90 1.24 6.61
CA LEU A 98 -4.00 0.28 6.62
C LEU A 98 -3.46 -1.11 6.93
N LEU A 99 -4.25 -1.91 7.63
CA LEU A 99 -4.14 -3.36 7.65
C LEU A 99 -5.34 -3.93 6.90
N ILE A 100 -5.07 -4.66 5.83
CA ILE A 100 -6.06 -5.36 5.01
C ILE A 100 -5.88 -6.86 5.22
N ILE A 101 -6.98 -7.56 5.50
CA ILE A 101 -6.98 -9.00 5.75
C ILE A 101 -7.95 -9.65 4.75
N ASP A 102 -7.48 -10.60 3.95
CA ASP A 102 -8.34 -11.51 3.20
C ASP A 102 -8.85 -12.57 4.17
N ASN A 103 -10.14 -12.50 4.54
CA ASN A 103 -10.73 -13.41 5.54
C ASN A 103 -10.90 -14.85 4.99
N VAL A 104 -10.71 -15.09 3.69
CA VAL A 104 -10.75 -16.44 3.10
C VAL A 104 -9.39 -17.12 3.24
N THR A 105 -8.31 -16.39 2.97
CA THR A 105 -6.95 -16.95 3.00
C THR A 105 -6.21 -16.70 4.31
N ASP A 106 -6.76 -15.88 5.21
CA ASP A 106 -6.11 -15.39 6.43
C ASP A 106 -4.78 -14.68 6.14
N GLU A 107 -4.70 -14.03 4.97
CA GLU A 107 -3.52 -13.29 4.56
C GLU A 107 -3.69 -11.80 4.84
N GLU A 108 -2.62 -11.18 5.32
CA GLU A 108 -2.63 -9.78 5.74
C GLU A 108 -1.69 -8.96 4.86
N LEU A 109 -2.09 -7.72 4.58
CA LEU A 109 -1.30 -6.69 3.91
C LEU A 109 -1.30 -5.43 4.77
N PHE A 110 -0.10 -5.01 5.18
CA PHE A 110 0.12 -3.67 5.72
C PHE A 110 0.37 -2.70 4.58
N LEU A 111 -0.39 -1.62 4.51
CA LEU A 111 -0.44 -0.72 3.35
C LEU A 111 -0.32 0.74 3.79
N PRO A 112 0.83 1.40 3.53
CA PRO A 112 0.93 2.85 3.66
C PRO A 112 -0.02 3.54 2.68
N SER A 113 -0.74 4.57 3.12
CA SER A 113 -1.67 5.32 2.26
C SER A 113 -1.00 6.04 1.07
N LEU A 114 0.32 6.19 1.07
CA LEU A 114 1.11 6.71 -0.04
C LEU A 114 1.44 5.65 -1.11
N MET A 115 1.42 4.36 -0.73
CA MET A 115 1.81 3.26 -1.61
C MET A 115 1.05 3.21 -2.96
N PRO A 116 -0.28 3.45 -3.04
CA PRO A 116 -0.97 3.45 -4.34
C PRO A 116 -0.32 4.42 -5.35
N HIS A 117 0.11 5.59 -4.88
CA HIS A 117 0.75 6.59 -5.72
C HIS A 117 2.14 6.12 -6.18
N LEU A 118 2.97 5.59 -5.27
CA LEU A 118 4.30 5.08 -5.60
C LEU A 118 4.22 3.94 -6.64
N VAL A 119 3.26 3.03 -6.49
CA VAL A 119 3.07 1.91 -7.41
C VAL A 119 2.53 2.40 -8.77
N SER A 120 1.52 3.26 -8.78
CA SER A 120 0.90 3.71 -10.03
C SER A 120 1.82 4.61 -10.86
N ALA A 121 2.47 5.59 -10.21
CA ALA A 121 3.26 6.62 -10.88
C ALA A 121 4.71 6.19 -11.11
N HIS A 122 5.27 5.35 -10.22
CA HIS A 122 6.70 5.09 -10.19
C HIS A 122 7.07 3.60 -10.21
N ARG A 123 6.11 2.68 -10.19
CA ARG A 123 6.35 1.23 -10.07
C ARG A 123 7.23 0.89 -8.86
N PHE A 124 7.19 1.73 -7.84
CA PHE A 124 8.09 1.68 -6.69
C PHE A 124 7.34 1.20 -5.46
N PHE A 125 7.85 0.17 -4.80
CA PHE A 125 7.26 -0.41 -3.60
C PHE A 125 8.08 -0.15 -2.33
N GLU A 126 8.98 0.84 -2.37
CA GLU A 126 9.96 1.18 -1.34
C GLU A 126 11.12 0.18 -1.19
N SER A 127 12.17 0.55 -0.46
CA SER A 127 13.32 -0.32 -0.21
C SER A 127 12.94 -1.60 0.55
N PRO A 128 13.58 -2.75 0.29
CA PRO A 128 13.43 -3.96 1.12
C PRO A 128 13.87 -3.77 2.60
N ARG A 129 14.56 -2.66 2.91
CA ARG A 129 14.96 -2.23 4.26
C ARG A 129 14.06 -1.12 4.82
N SER A 130 13.08 -0.63 4.05
CA SER A 130 12.04 0.27 4.57
C SER A 130 11.05 -0.50 5.45
N TYR A 131 10.65 0.10 6.56
CA TYR A 131 9.55 -0.37 7.40
C TYR A 131 8.21 -0.41 6.63
N TYR A 132 8.05 0.50 5.66
CA TYR A 132 6.84 0.67 4.87
C TYR A 132 6.87 -0.11 3.54
N ARG A 133 7.88 -0.96 3.32
CA ARG A 133 7.97 -1.86 2.16
C ARG A 133 6.71 -2.69 2.01
N VAL A 134 6.16 -2.67 0.80
CA VAL A 134 5.08 -3.59 0.40
C VAL A 134 5.64 -4.54 -0.66
N GLU A 135 5.82 -5.82 -0.35
CA GLU A 135 6.30 -6.75 -1.38
C GLU A 135 5.24 -6.94 -2.48
N PRO A 136 5.56 -6.80 -3.78
CA PRO A 136 4.57 -6.94 -4.84
C PRO A 136 3.88 -8.32 -4.83
N GLU A 137 4.62 -9.40 -4.52
CA GLU A 137 4.07 -10.74 -4.34
C GLU A 137 2.99 -10.78 -3.27
N GLU A 138 3.25 -10.14 -2.13
CA GLU A 138 2.34 -10.13 -0.98
C GLU A 138 1.08 -9.32 -1.29
N ALA A 139 1.27 -8.12 -1.83
CA ALA A 139 0.16 -7.27 -2.23
C ALA A 139 -0.76 -7.99 -3.23
N TYR A 140 -0.19 -8.70 -4.20
CA TYR A 140 -0.98 -9.51 -5.13
C TYR A 140 -1.69 -10.66 -4.44
N ARG A 141 -1.00 -11.41 -3.57
CA ARG A 141 -1.56 -12.58 -2.89
C ARG A 141 -2.81 -12.23 -2.07
N VAL A 142 -2.78 -11.09 -1.38
CA VAL A 142 -3.89 -10.53 -0.60
C VAL A 142 -4.95 -9.90 -1.52
N LEU A 143 -4.56 -9.04 -2.47
CA LEU A 143 -5.52 -8.23 -3.22
C LEU A 143 -6.05 -8.88 -4.51
N ARG A 144 -5.58 -10.06 -4.91
CA ARG A 144 -6.02 -10.72 -6.17
C ARG A 144 -7.52 -10.96 -6.25
N HIS A 145 -8.20 -11.19 -5.12
CA HIS A 145 -9.66 -11.35 -5.07
C HIS A 145 -10.41 -10.07 -4.70
N PHE A 146 -9.69 -8.97 -4.47
CA PHE A 146 -10.29 -7.70 -4.10
C PHE A 146 -10.95 -7.08 -5.33
N VAL A 147 -12.28 -7.18 -5.42
CA VAL A 147 -13.04 -6.57 -6.50
C VAL A 147 -13.34 -5.12 -6.13
N VAL A 148 -12.91 -4.18 -6.96
CA VAL A 148 -13.23 -2.76 -6.82
C VAL A 148 -14.32 -2.35 -7.81
N PRO A 149 -15.19 -1.39 -7.47
CA PRO A 149 -16.14 -0.83 -8.42
C PRO A 149 -15.47 -0.31 -9.70
N GLU A 150 -16.11 -0.49 -10.85
CA GLU A 150 -15.54 -0.15 -12.17
C GLU A 150 -15.32 1.35 -12.36
N ASP A 151 -16.09 2.17 -11.66
CA ASP A 151 -16.03 3.63 -11.68
C ASP A 151 -14.85 4.21 -10.89
N VAL A 152 -14.10 3.36 -10.18
CA VAL A 152 -12.88 3.76 -9.47
C VAL A 152 -11.75 3.92 -10.49
N VAL A 153 -11.36 5.16 -10.75
CA VAL A 153 -10.21 5.49 -11.60
C VAL A 153 -9.04 5.92 -10.72
N TYR A 154 -7.87 5.31 -10.95
CA TYR A 154 -6.62 5.71 -10.28
C TYR A 154 -5.46 5.84 -11.29
N PRO A 155 -4.62 6.89 -11.20
CA PRO A 155 -4.77 8.05 -10.33
C PRO A 155 -6.06 8.83 -10.66
N PRO A 156 -6.66 9.54 -9.69
CA PRO A 156 -7.86 10.33 -9.96
C PRO A 156 -7.53 11.38 -11.03
N ASP A 157 -8.46 11.60 -11.97
CA ASP A 157 -8.32 12.69 -12.94
C ASP A 157 -8.27 14.01 -12.17
N LYS A 158 -7.11 14.67 -12.19
CA LYS A 158 -6.89 15.90 -11.43
C LYS A 158 -7.51 17.13 -12.07
N GLY A 159 -8.26 17.00 -13.17
CA GLY A 159 -9.01 18.10 -13.80
C GLY A 159 -8.13 19.34 -13.97
N LYS A 160 -7.30 19.35 -15.03
CA LYS A 160 -6.37 20.45 -15.32
C LYS A 160 -7.03 21.83 -15.29
#